data_AF-A0A538PKR8-F1
#
_entry.id   AF-A0A538PKR8-F1
#
_cell.length_a   1.000
_cell.length_b   1.000
_cell.length_c   1.000
_cell.angle_alpha   90.00
_cell.angle_beta   90.00
_cell.angle_gamma   90.00
#
_symmetry.space_group_name_H-M   'P 1'
#
loop_
_entity.id
_entity.type
_entity.pdbx_description
1 polymer ?
#
loop_
_entity_poly.entity_id
_entity_poly.type
_entity_poly.pdbx_seq_one_letter_code
_entity_poly.pdbx_strand_id
1 'polypeptide(L)'
;MTSINEYFVFEEDGWFDHPRLRHWQKLKADGARLQLEVRRDRQGLDVGRPVLYVTIASGGQEHLEHEAWSDELHRGLVKLGVRAISDDNEALRFGIAFASAFEPAEIRVGDGFFNSVLLDELKTGPLAERLAELTGQIHALPPNGDGRSYPDCRDLIIGAIQGRARELTRDLGYPESRANKILGDALAIYLDDRFSVTERRRLGWG
;
A
#
# COMPACT_ATOMS: atom_id res chain seq x y z
N MET A 1 4.13 24.80 39.94
CA MET A 1 4.83 23.53 40.23
C MET A 1 4.21 22.49 39.31
N THR A 2 4.97 22.06 38.32
CA THR A 2 4.55 21.10 37.30
C THR A 2 4.61 19.66 37.83
N SER A 3 3.67 18.83 37.39
CA SER A 3 3.35 17.50 37.95
C SER A 3 4.26 16.40 37.39
N ILE A 4 4.46 15.33 38.17
CA ILE A 4 5.28 14.16 37.81
C ILE A 4 4.86 13.48 36.48
N ASN A 5 3.66 13.76 36.00
CA ASN A 5 3.15 13.26 34.71
C ASN A 5 3.82 13.90 33.48
N GLU A 6 4.58 14.99 33.63
CA GLU A 6 5.44 15.52 32.56
C GLU A 6 6.74 14.70 32.36
N TYR A 7 7.05 13.77 33.27
CA TYR A 7 8.23 12.90 33.19
C TYR A 7 7.99 11.60 32.40
N PHE A 8 6.79 11.39 31.85
CA PHE A 8 6.45 10.23 31.00
C PHE A 8 6.11 10.63 29.57
N VAL A 9 6.75 11.69 29.06
CA VAL A 9 6.85 11.95 27.63
C VAL A 9 7.98 11.07 27.09
N PHE A 10 7.62 9.93 26.51
CA PHE A 10 8.56 9.19 25.67
C PHE A 10 8.48 9.76 24.25
N GLU A 11 9.13 10.90 24.04
CA GLU A 11 9.54 11.34 22.71
C GLU A 11 10.78 10.53 22.32
N GLU A 12 10.57 9.30 21.85
CA GLU A 12 11.59 8.57 21.08
C GLU A 12 11.20 8.58 19.61
N ASP A 13 11.88 9.41 18.83
CA ASP A 13 11.98 9.32 17.38
C ASP A 13 12.53 7.92 17.02
N GLY A 14 11.65 6.93 16.85
CA GLY A 14 12.06 5.62 16.35
C GLY A 14 11.32 4.39 16.85
N TRP A 15 10.28 4.50 17.69
CA TRP A 15 9.66 3.29 18.21
C TRP A 15 8.65 2.67 17.25
N PHE A 16 8.91 1.43 16.84
CA PHE A 16 7.85 0.53 16.42
C PHE A 16 7.19 -0.09 17.66
N ASP A 17 5.90 0.15 17.85
CA ASP A 17 5.15 -0.48 18.95
C ASP A 17 4.98 -1.99 18.74
N HIS A 18 5.03 -2.44 17.47
CA HIS A 18 4.99 -3.86 17.14
C HIS A 18 6.27 -4.63 17.56
N PRO A 19 6.17 -5.73 18.34
CA PRO A 19 7.32 -6.52 18.77
C PRO A 19 8.19 -7.04 17.61
N ARG A 20 7.58 -7.47 16.50
CA ARG A 20 8.31 -7.94 15.31
C ARG A 20 9.15 -6.88 14.64
N LEU A 21 8.64 -5.65 14.56
CA LEU A 21 9.39 -4.56 13.94
C LEU A 21 10.62 -4.20 14.78
N ARG A 22 10.52 -4.23 16.12
CA ARG A 22 11.69 -4.07 17.01
C ARG A 22 12.72 -5.18 16.82
N HIS A 23 12.26 -6.42 16.71
CA HIS A 23 13.12 -7.57 16.45
C HIS A 23 13.86 -7.43 15.11
N TRP A 24 13.14 -7.15 14.03
CA TRP A 24 13.74 -6.96 12.70
C TRP A 24 14.65 -5.73 12.62
N GLN A 25 14.30 -4.64 13.30
CA GLN A 25 15.15 -3.47 13.43
C GLN A 25 16.48 -3.83 14.10
N LYS A 26 16.43 -4.58 15.20
CA LYS A 26 17.64 -5.05 15.90
C LYS A 26 18.49 -5.95 15.00
N LEU A 27 17.88 -6.95 14.35
CA LEU A 27 18.59 -7.83 13.42
C LEU A 27 19.28 -7.04 12.30
N LYS A 28 18.60 -6.03 11.74
CA LYS A 28 19.18 -5.16 10.71
C LYS A 28 20.34 -4.32 11.26
N ALA A 29 20.22 -3.80 12.49
CA ALA A 29 21.30 -3.08 13.18
C ALA A 29 22.52 -3.98 13.44
N ASP A 30 22.29 -5.27 13.71
CA ASP A 30 23.32 -6.30 13.88
C ASP A 30 23.92 -6.79 12.53
N GLY A 31 23.50 -6.19 11.40
CA GLY A 31 24.04 -6.44 10.06
C GLY A 31 23.28 -7.48 9.23
N ALA A 32 22.14 -7.98 9.71
CA ALA A 32 21.31 -8.88 8.93
C ALA A 32 20.69 -8.15 7.72
N ARG A 33 20.52 -8.87 6.61
CA ARG A 33 19.76 -8.41 5.45
C ARG A 33 18.36 -8.97 5.51
N LEU A 34 17.38 -8.11 5.28
CA LEU A 34 15.97 -8.48 5.27
C LEU A 34 15.41 -8.35 3.84
N GLN A 35 14.62 -9.32 3.42
CA GLN A 35 13.82 -9.27 2.20
C GLN A 35 12.39 -9.67 2.51
N LEU A 36 11.44 -8.99 1.88
CA LEU A 36 10.02 -9.24 2.08
C LEU A 36 9.42 -10.00 0.89
N GLU A 37 8.59 -11.00 1.18
CA GLU A 37 7.65 -11.57 0.23
C GLU A 37 6.24 -11.42 0.80
N VAL A 38 5.34 -10.81 0.03
CA VAL A 38 3.91 -10.78 0.33
C VAL A 38 3.23 -11.89 -0.46
N ARG A 39 2.46 -12.73 0.23
CA ARG A 39 1.61 -13.74 -0.42
C ARG A 39 0.16 -13.48 -0.12
N ARG A 40 -0.67 -13.76 -1.11
CA ARG A 40 -2.12 -13.69 -1.00
C ARG A 40 -2.72 -14.81 -1.81
N ASP A 41 -2.77 -15.99 -1.20
CA ASP A 41 -3.21 -17.20 -1.87
C ASP A 41 -4.72 -17.14 -2.13
N ARG A 42 -5.12 -17.43 -3.37
CA ARG A 42 -6.53 -17.60 -3.74
C ARG A 42 -7.01 -18.97 -3.27
N GLN A 43 -8.13 -19.03 -2.56
CA GLN A 43 -8.80 -20.27 -2.20
C GLN A 43 -10.17 -20.31 -2.89
N GLY A 44 -10.21 -20.90 -4.10
CA GLY A 44 -11.40 -20.88 -4.94
C GLY A 44 -11.73 -19.48 -5.46
N LEU A 45 -12.93 -18.99 -5.16
CA LEU A 45 -13.37 -17.62 -5.48
C LEU A 45 -12.97 -16.61 -4.39
N ASP A 46 -12.50 -17.08 -3.23
CA ASP A 46 -12.09 -16.20 -2.13
C ASP A 46 -10.61 -15.84 -2.25
N VAL A 47 -10.31 -14.57 -1.95
CA VAL A 47 -8.94 -14.07 -1.91
C VAL A 47 -8.51 -14.13 -0.45
N GLY A 48 -7.54 -15.01 -0.14
CA GLY A 48 -7.08 -15.22 1.22
C GLY A 48 -6.51 -13.95 1.86
N ARG A 49 -6.42 -13.94 3.19
CA ARG A 49 -5.78 -12.82 3.91
C ARG A 49 -4.30 -12.75 3.53
N PRO A 50 -3.77 -11.55 3.23
CA PRO A 50 -2.36 -11.42 2.89
C PRO A 50 -1.46 -11.76 4.09
N VAL A 51 -0.34 -12.40 3.79
CA VAL A 51 0.68 -12.82 4.76
C VAL A 51 2.03 -12.24 4.32
N LEU A 52 2.76 -11.69 5.28
CA LEU A 52 4.12 -11.20 5.12
C LEU A 52 5.10 -12.32 5.45
N TYR A 53 6.05 -12.57 4.58
CA TYR A 53 7.17 -13.49 4.78
C TYR A 53 8.47 -12.67 4.76
N VAL A 54 9.22 -12.67 5.84
CA VAL A 54 10.48 -11.93 5.95
C VAL A 54 11.64 -12.90 5.99
N THR A 55 12.42 -12.90 4.92
CA THR A 55 13.69 -13.64 4.84
C THR A 55 14.77 -12.81 5.52
N ILE A 56 15.44 -13.40 6.51
CA ILE A 56 16.50 -12.82 7.31
C ILE A 56 17.79 -13.56 6.98
N ALA A 57 18.73 -12.89 6.31
CA ALA A 57 20.05 -13.43 5.99
C ALA A 57 21.11 -12.82 6.94
N SER A 58 21.76 -13.66 7.74
CA SER A 58 22.82 -13.27 8.69
C SER A 58 23.88 -14.35 8.82
N GLY A 59 25.16 -13.98 8.78
CA GLY A 59 26.27 -14.93 9.00
C GLY A 59 26.30 -16.13 8.04
N GLY A 60 25.74 -16.01 6.84
CA GLY A 60 25.63 -17.12 5.86
C GLY A 60 24.47 -18.09 6.12
N GLN A 61 23.61 -17.81 7.10
CA GLN A 61 22.36 -18.54 7.34
C GLN A 61 21.17 -17.70 6.91
N GLU A 62 20.12 -18.36 6.43
CA GLU A 62 18.83 -17.75 6.11
C GLU A 62 17.74 -18.31 7.03
N HIS A 63 16.95 -17.42 7.60
CA HIS A 63 15.77 -17.75 8.39
C HIS A 63 14.54 -17.08 7.77
N LEU A 64 13.41 -17.77 7.80
CA LEU A 64 12.14 -17.26 7.29
C LEU A 64 11.17 -17.06 8.46
N GLU A 65 10.78 -15.81 8.69
CA GLU A 65 9.68 -15.47 9.60
C GLU A 65 8.43 -15.11 8.79
N HIS A 66 7.25 -15.27 9.38
CA HIS A 66 6.00 -14.84 8.74
C HIS A 66 5.04 -14.24 9.76
N GLU A 67 4.21 -13.31 9.28
CA GLU A 67 3.20 -12.60 10.06
C GLU A 67 1.97 -12.31 9.20
N ALA A 68 0.80 -12.22 9.83
CA ALA A 68 -0.38 -11.72 9.15
C ALA A 68 -0.15 -10.27 8.71
N TRP A 69 -0.70 -9.88 7.56
CA TRP A 69 -0.63 -8.49 7.12
C TRP A 69 -1.23 -7.55 8.16
N SER A 70 -0.52 -6.45 8.43
CA SER A 70 -1.07 -5.27 9.07
C SER A 70 -0.43 -4.02 8.47
N ASP A 71 -1.15 -2.91 8.45
CA ASP A 71 -0.60 -1.65 7.94
C ASP A 71 0.54 -1.12 8.80
N GLU A 72 0.54 -1.44 10.10
CA GLU A 72 1.64 -1.13 11.00
C GLU A 72 2.92 -1.86 10.57
N LEU A 73 2.84 -3.18 10.32
CA LEU A 73 3.96 -3.98 9.83
C LEU A 73 4.44 -3.49 8.47
N HIS A 74 3.52 -3.20 7.54
CA HIS A 74 3.86 -2.64 6.23
C HIS A 74 4.67 -1.34 6.36
N ARG A 75 4.11 -0.34 7.07
CA ARG A 75 4.76 0.96 7.29
C ARG A 75 6.10 0.80 7.99
N GLY A 76 6.17 -0.10 8.96
CA GLY A 76 7.40 -0.36 9.70
C GLY A 76 8.50 -0.95 8.82
N LEU A 77 8.18 -1.95 8.00
CA LEU A 77 9.11 -2.53 7.04
C LEU A 77 9.55 -1.53 5.96
N VAL A 78 8.68 -0.62 5.53
CA VAL A 78 9.04 0.47 4.60
C VAL A 78 10.05 1.40 5.26
N LYS A 79 9.78 1.87 6.49
CA LYS A 79 10.71 2.72 7.27
C LYS A 79 12.04 2.03 7.55
N LEU A 80 12.01 0.72 7.75
CA LEU A 80 13.22 -0.10 7.86
C LEU A 80 13.92 -0.29 6.52
N GLY A 81 13.44 0.23 5.40
CA GLY A 81 14.07 0.06 4.09
C GLY A 81 14.07 -1.39 3.60
N VAL A 82 13.11 -2.21 4.03
CA VAL A 82 12.98 -3.61 3.61
C VAL A 82 12.20 -3.65 2.30
N ARG A 83 12.90 -4.02 1.24
CA ARG A 83 12.34 -4.19 -0.11
C ARG A 83 11.71 -5.57 -0.28
N ALA A 84 10.72 -5.64 -1.16
CA ALA A 84 10.18 -6.90 -1.61
C ALA A 84 11.19 -7.65 -2.51
N ILE A 85 11.02 -8.98 -2.61
CA ILE A 85 11.87 -9.86 -3.42
C ILE A 85 11.82 -9.55 -4.92
N SER A 86 10.78 -8.88 -5.40
CA SER A 86 10.61 -8.50 -6.82
C SER A 86 9.71 -7.26 -6.97
N ASP A 87 9.72 -6.65 -8.15
CA ASP A 87 8.85 -5.51 -8.46
C ASP A 87 7.37 -5.88 -8.42
N ASP A 88 7.02 -7.08 -8.90
CA ASP A 88 5.64 -7.56 -8.87
C ASP A 88 5.18 -7.81 -7.42
N ASN A 89 6.09 -8.28 -6.55
CA ASN A 89 5.79 -8.46 -5.14
C ASN A 89 5.70 -7.12 -4.38
N GLU A 90 6.51 -6.13 -4.76
CA GLU A 90 6.39 -4.76 -4.25
C GLU A 90 5.06 -4.14 -4.72
N ALA A 91 4.66 -4.38 -5.98
CA ALA A 91 3.36 -3.94 -6.49
C ALA A 91 2.20 -4.57 -5.70
N LEU A 92 2.26 -5.87 -5.41
CA LEU A 92 1.27 -6.54 -4.55
C LEU A 92 1.24 -5.93 -3.14
N ARG A 93 2.40 -5.73 -2.51
CA ARG A 93 2.52 -5.10 -1.20
C ARG A 93 1.83 -3.74 -1.17
N PHE A 94 2.13 -2.87 -2.13
CA PHE A 94 1.56 -1.53 -2.19
C PHE A 94 0.09 -1.54 -2.64
N GLY A 95 -0.31 -2.50 -3.49
CA GLY A 95 -1.71 -2.72 -3.88
C GLY A 95 -2.60 -3.02 -2.69
N ILE A 96 -2.15 -3.90 -1.78
CA ILE A 96 -2.85 -4.19 -0.53
C ILE A 96 -2.88 -2.95 0.38
N ALA A 97 -1.75 -2.24 0.49
CA ALA A 97 -1.65 -1.05 1.33
C ALA A 97 -2.50 0.14 0.85
N PHE A 98 -2.96 0.15 -0.41
CA PHE A 98 -3.83 1.22 -0.90
C PHE A 98 -5.21 1.23 -0.24
N ALA A 99 -5.74 0.08 0.20
CA ALA A 99 -7.03 0.03 0.87
C ALA A 99 -7.05 0.90 2.14
N SER A 100 -6.04 0.77 3.00
CA SER A 100 -5.91 1.60 4.20
C SER A 100 -5.48 3.04 3.88
N ALA A 101 -4.71 3.25 2.80
CA ALA A 101 -4.32 4.59 2.39
C ALA A 101 -5.51 5.43 1.86
N PHE A 102 -6.50 4.79 1.22
CA PHE A 102 -7.68 5.44 0.67
C PHE A 102 -8.86 5.51 1.64
N GLU A 103 -8.89 4.68 2.69
CA GLU A 103 -9.94 4.66 3.71
C GLU A 103 -10.34 6.05 4.24
N PRO A 104 -9.42 6.99 4.53
CA PRO A 104 -9.81 8.34 4.97
C PRO A 104 -10.68 9.10 3.96
N ALA A 105 -10.40 8.94 2.65
CA ALA A 105 -11.22 9.55 1.61
C ALA A 105 -12.59 8.87 1.55
N GLU A 106 -12.62 7.53 1.58
CA GLU A 106 -13.87 6.74 1.55
C GLU A 106 -14.81 7.09 2.71
N ILE A 107 -14.29 7.16 3.94
CA ILE A 107 -15.06 7.55 5.13
C ILE A 107 -15.62 8.96 4.97
N ARG A 108 -14.85 9.87 4.37
CA ARG A 108 -15.19 11.30 4.29
C ARG A 108 -16.32 11.58 3.32
N VAL A 109 -16.34 10.93 2.16
CA VAL A 109 -17.26 11.26 1.06
C VAL A 109 -18.21 10.13 0.65
N GLY A 110 -17.99 8.92 1.17
CA GLY A 110 -18.75 7.72 0.82
C GLY A 110 -18.20 6.99 -0.41
N ASP A 111 -18.42 5.67 -0.40
CA ASP A 111 -17.85 4.70 -1.34
C ASP A 111 -18.09 5.06 -2.82
N GLY A 112 -19.35 5.31 -3.20
CA GLY A 112 -19.72 5.58 -4.58
C GLY A 112 -19.09 6.87 -5.13
N PHE A 113 -19.08 7.94 -4.33
CA PHE A 113 -18.48 9.21 -4.74
C PHE A 113 -16.95 9.10 -4.82
N PHE A 114 -16.33 8.45 -3.83
CA PHE A 114 -14.90 8.12 -3.87
C PHE A 114 -14.52 7.35 -5.15
N ASN A 115 -15.27 6.30 -5.50
CA ASN A 115 -15.02 5.50 -6.69
C ASN A 115 -15.07 6.34 -7.98
N SER A 116 -16.04 7.25 -8.09
CA SER A 116 -16.16 8.16 -9.22
C SER A 116 -14.96 9.11 -9.32
N VAL A 117 -14.53 9.73 -8.21
CA VAL A 117 -13.39 10.65 -8.20
C VAL A 117 -12.07 9.90 -8.46
N LEU A 118 -11.88 8.73 -7.86
CA LEU A 118 -10.69 7.90 -8.08
C LEU A 118 -10.54 7.54 -9.56
N LEU A 119 -11.61 7.09 -10.21
CA LEU A 119 -11.55 6.71 -11.62
C LEU A 119 -11.35 7.93 -12.52
N ASP A 120 -11.93 9.08 -12.18
CA ASP A 120 -11.71 10.34 -12.91
C ASP A 120 -10.24 10.76 -12.87
N GLU A 121 -9.62 10.76 -11.69
CA GLU A 121 -8.20 11.07 -11.50
C GLU A 121 -7.28 10.06 -12.21
N LEU A 122 -7.60 8.76 -12.15
CA LEU A 122 -6.77 7.74 -12.77
C LEU A 122 -6.92 7.70 -14.30
N LYS A 123 -8.05 8.14 -14.85
CA LYS A 123 -8.29 8.22 -16.32
C LYS A 123 -7.69 9.47 -16.96
N THR A 124 -7.48 10.54 -16.19
CA THR A 124 -6.96 11.82 -16.70
C THR A 124 -5.54 12.15 -16.22
N GLY A 125 -5.07 11.44 -15.20
CA GLY A 125 -3.78 11.67 -14.57
C GLY A 125 -2.58 10.99 -15.25
N PRO A 126 -1.39 11.07 -14.62
CA PRO A 126 -0.12 10.60 -15.20
C PRO A 126 -0.02 9.08 -15.38
N LEU A 127 -0.93 8.31 -14.80
CA LEU A 127 -0.98 6.84 -14.91
C LEU A 127 -2.09 6.36 -15.87
N ALA A 128 -2.78 7.28 -16.55
CA ALA A 128 -3.92 6.97 -17.41
C ALA A 128 -3.60 5.94 -18.48
N GLU A 129 -2.52 6.12 -19.25
CA GLU A 129 -2.14 5.18 -20.31
C GLU A 129 -1.90 3.77 -19.77
N ARG A 130 -1.24 3.66 -18.61
CA ARG A 130 -0.93 2.37 -17.97
C ARG A 130 -2.19 1.67 -17.43
N LEU A 131 -3.15 2.44 -16.95
CA LEU A 131 -4.37 1.92 -16.33
C LEU A 131 -5.56 1.88 -17.32
N ALA A 132 -5.37 2.26 -18.58
CA ALA A 132 -6.44 2.41 -19.55
C ALA A 132 -7.26 1.14 -19.77
N GLU A 133 -6.60 -0.01 -19.93
CA GLU A 133 -7.30 -1.30 -20.14
C GLU A 133 -8.19 -1.63 -18.93
N LEU A 134 -7.65 -1.48 -17.71
CA LEU A 134 -8.36 -1.82 -16.48
C LEU A 134 -9.50 -0.84 -16.20
N THR A 135 -9.24 0.45 -16.29
CA THR A 135 -10.23 1.51 -16.05
C THR A 135 -11.33 1.55 -17.11
N GLY A 136 -11.06 1.05 -18.33
CA GLY A 136 -12.06 0.83 -19.38
C GLY A 136 -13.09 -0.26 -19.04
N GLN A 137 -12.74 -1.22 -18.18
CA GLN A 137 -13.63 -2.30 -17.72
C GLN A 137 -14.46 -1.92 -16.48
N ILE A 138 -14.26 -0.71 -15.96
CA ILE A 138 -14.92 -0.21 -14.76
C ILE A 138 -15.90 0.89 -15.15
N HIS A 139 -17.19 0.61 -14.95
CA HIS A 139 -18.26 1.59 -15.12
C HIS A 139 -18.50 2.31 -13.79
N ALA A 140 -18.30 3.62 -13.79
CA ALA A 140 -18.74 4.51 -12.73
C ALA A 140 -19.38 5.75 -13.35
N LEU A 141 -20.36 6.32 -12.64
CA LEU A 141 -20.92 7.61 -13.02
C LEU A 141 -19.85 8.69 -12.84
N PRO A 142 -19.81 9.71 -13.71
CA PRO A 142 -18.93 10.85 -13.49
C PRO A 142 -19.26 11.49 -12.14
N PRO A 143 -18.23 11.88 -11.36
CA PRO A 143 -18.48 12.56 -10.09
C PRO A 143 -19.17 13.89 -10.37
N ASN A 144 -20.11 14.28 -9.49
CA ASN A 144 -20.63 15.64 -9.55
C ASN A 144 -19.52 16.60 -9.10
N GLY A 145 -19.02 17.41 -10.03
CA GLY A 145 -17.97 18.42 -9.77
C GLY A 145 -18.49 19.66 -9.02
N ASP A 146 -19.82 19.81 -8.89
CA ASP A 146 -20.42 20.96 -8.25
C ASP A 146 -20.38 20.81 -6.72
N GLY A 147 -19.33 21.37 -6.09
CA GLY A 147 -19.22 21.48 -4.65
C GLY A 147 -17.80 21.31 -4.12
N ARG A 148 -17.61 21.57 -2.83
CA ARG A 148 -16.30 21.42 -2.15
C ARG A 148 -15.88 19.95 -1.97
N SER A 149 -16.81 19.00 -2.06
CA SER A 149 -16.54 17.58 -1.82
C SER A 149 -15.64 16.94 -2.88
N TYR A 150 -15.71 17.38 -4.13
CA TYR A 150 -14.85 16.87 -5.21
C TYR A 150 -13.37 17.20 -4.98
N PRO A 151 -12.96 18.49 -4.86
CA PRO A 151 -11.55 18.82 -4.64
C PRO A 151 -11.02 18.22 -3.33
N ASP A 152 -11.81 18.20 -2.26
CA ASP A 152 -11.42 17.58 -0.99
C ASP A 152 -11.13 16.06 -1.16
N CYS A 153 -12.00 15.33 -1.85
CA CYS A 153 -11.80 13.90 -2.12
C CYS A 153 -10.58 13.65 -3.00
N ARG A 154 -10.45 14.46 -4.06
CA ARG A 154 -9.33 14.42 -5.01
C ARG A 154 -8.00 14.62 -4.29
N ASP A 155 -7.90 15.61 -3.42
CA ASP A 155 -6.67 15.91 -2.68
C ASP A 155 -6.29 14.77 -1.72
N LEU A 156 -7.26 14.11 -1.09
CA LEU A 156 -7.00 12.92 -0.26
C LEU A 156 -6.48 11.74 -1.10
N ILE A 157 -7.09 11.48 -2.27
CA ILE A 157 -6.65 10.43 -3.20
C ILE A 157 -5.22 10.70 -3.68
N ILE A 158 -4.96 11.92 -4.15
CA ILE A 158 -3.64 12.33 -4.63
C ILE A 158 -2.62 12.24 -3.50
N GLY A 159 -2.97 12.71 -2.30
CA GLY A 159 -2.13 12.63 -1.11
C GLY A 159 -1.75 11.19 -0.75
N ALA A 160 -2.69 10.24 -0.85
CA ALA A 160 -2.44 8.82 -0.63
C ALA A 160 -1.46 8.24 -1.68
N ILE A 161 -1.69 8.52 -2.97
CA ILE A 161 -0.83 8.07 -4.08
C ILE A 161 0.58 8.67 -3.95
N GLN A 162 0.69 9.97 -3.69
CA GLN A 162 1.97 10.65 -3.45
C GLN A 162 2.66 10.12 -2.19
N GLY A 163 1.91 9.76 -1.16
CA GLY A 163 2.44 9.08 0.02
C GLY A 163 3.17 7.78 -0.35
N ARG A 164 2.51 6.90 -1.10
CA ARG A 164 3.10 5.64 -1.58
C ARG A 164 4.30 5.87 -2.52
N ALA A 165 4.20 6.85 -3.42
CA ALA A 165 5.30 7.22 -4.32
C ALA A 165 6.55 7.69 -3.54
N ARG A 166 6.36 8.48 -2.48
CA ARG A 166 7.45 8.92 -1.59
C ARG A 166 8.06 7.75 -0.83
N GLU A 167 7.26 6.80 -0.36
CA GLU A 167 7.78 5.59 0.30
C GLU A 167 8.66 4.77 -0.64
N LEU A 168 8.23 4.55 -1.89
CA LEU A 168 9.02 3.84 -2.90
C LEU A 168 10.35 4.54 -3.20
N THR A 169 10.33 5.85 -3.38
CA THR A 169 11.51 6.62 -3.80
C THR A 169 12.45 6.98 -2.64
N ARG A 170 11.92 7.54 -1.56
CA ARG A 170 12.70 8.04 -0.41
C ARG A 170 13.07 6.95 0.57
N ASP A 171 12.10 6.13 0.98
CA ASP A 171 12.29 5.20 2.10
C ASP A 171 12.86 3.85 1.60
N LEU A 172 12.38 3.38 0.45
CA LEU A 172 12.88 2.18 -0.18
C LEU A 172 14.00 2.45 -1.20
N GLY A 173 14.20 3.69 -1.67
CA GLY A 173 15.33 4.05 -2.54
C GLY A 173 15.21 3.53 -3.98
N TYR A 174 14.01 3.33 -4.49
CA TYR A 174 13.81 2.97 -5.91
C TYR A 174 14.01 4.20 -6.81
N PRO A 175 14.69 4.04 -7.97
CA PRO A 175 14.71 5.07 -9.00
C PRO A 175 13.28 5.42 -9.45
N GLU A 176 13.05 6.69 -9.80
CA GLU A 176 11.72 7.20 -10.14
C GLU A 176 11.01 6.38 -11.22
N SER A 177 11.71 5.99 -12.29
CA SER A 177 11.14 5.17 -13.37
C SER A 177 10.64 3.81 -12.88
N ARG A 178 11.39 3.17 -11.96
CA ARG A 178 11.02 1.89 -11.36
C ARG A 178 9.91 2.05 -10.33
N ALA A 179 9.96 3.10 -9.52
CA ALA A 179 8.90 3.44 -8.57
C ALA A 179 7.58 3.73 -9.29
N ASN A 180 7.59 4.45 -10.41
CA ASN A 180 6.41 4.71 -11.24
C ASN A 180 5.81 3.40 -11.76
N LYS A 181 6.65 2.47 -12.25
CA LYS A 181 6.20 1.14 -12.67
C LYS A 181 5.49 0.41 -11.52
N ILE A 182 6.14 0.28 -10.37
CA ILE A 182 5.59 -0.41 -9.19
C ILE A 182 4.28 0.23 -8.72
N LEU A 183 4.22 1.56 -8.69
CA LEU A 183 3.04 2.31 -8.26
C LEU A 183 1.84 2.10 -9.19
N GLY A 184 2.07 2.13 -10.51
CA GLY A 184 1.03 1.84 -11.50
C GLY A 184 0.53 0.40 -11.40
N ASP A 185 1.43 -0.56 -11.24
CA ASP A 185 1.08 -1.98 -11.09
C ASP A 185 0.33 -2.22 -9.76
N ALA A 186 0.70 -1.52 -8.69
CA ALA A 186 0.02 -1.55 -7.39
C ALA A 186 -1.41 -0.99 -7.45
N LEU A 187 -1.60 0.14 -8.15
CA LEU A 187 -2.93 0.72 -8.37
C LEU A 187 -3.80 -0.21 -9.23
N ALA A 188 -3.21 -0.91 -10.21
CA ALA A 188 -3.93 -1.91 -10.98
C ALA A 188 -4.43 -3.06 -10.09
N ILE A 189 -3.59 -3.57 -9.17
CA ILE A 189 -3.98 -4.60 -8.20
C ILE A 189 -5.11 -4.09 -7.30
N TYR A 190 -4.98 -2.87 -6.76
CA TYR A 190 -6.01 -2.28 -5.92
C TYR A 190 -7.37 -2.14 -6.65
N LEU A 191 -7.35 -1.63 -7.89
CA LEU A 191 -8.55 -1.49 -8.71
C LEU A 191 -9.17 -2.83 -9.08
N ASP A 192 -8.35 -3.84 -9.39
CA ASP A 192 -8.82 -5.20 -9.68
C ASP A 192 -9.59 -5.78 -8.49
N ASP A 193 -9.04 -5.64 -7.28
CA ASP A 193 -9.68 -6.10 -6.05
C ASP A 193 -10.97 -5.31 -5.78
N ARG A 194 -10.90 -3.98 -5.81
CA ARG A 194 -11.99 -3.09 -5.45
C ARG A 194 -13.19 -3.19 -6.37
N PHE A 195 -12.96 -3.37 -7.68
CA PHE A 195 -14.02 -3.50 -8.67
C PHE A 195 -14.23 -4.94 -9.15
N SER A 196 -13.53 -5.91 -8.55
CA SER A 196 -13.60 -7.33 -8.89
C SER A 196 -13.44 -7.61 -10.39
N VAL A 197 -12.52 -6.91 -11.07
CA VAL A 197 -12.44 -6.93 -12.55
C VAL A 197 -12.08 -8.33 -13.07
N THR A 198 -11.07 -8.96 -12.49
CA THR A 198 -10.64 -10.32 -12.85
C THR A 198 -11.74 -11.35 -12.61
N GLU A 199 -12.50 -11.23 -11.52
CA GLU A 199 -13.62 -12.14 -11.24
C GLU A 199 -14.77 -11.96 -12.24
N ARG A 200 -15.12 -10.71 -12.57
CA ARG A 200 -16.11 -10.42 -13.62
C ARG A 200 -15.69 -11.00 -14.98
N ARG A 201 -14.42 -10.87 -15.34
CA ARG A 201 -13.87 -11.45 -16.58
C ARG A 201 -13.96 -12.99 -16.59
N ARG A 202 -13.64 -13.65 -15.48
CA ARG A 202 -13.73 -15.11 -15.34
C ARG A 202 -15.15 -15.64 -15.43
N LEU A 203 -16.13 -14.86 -14.96
CA LEU A 203 -17.55 -15.19 -15.04
C LEU A 203 -18.19 -14.84 -16.39
N GLY A 204 -17.42 -14.25 -17.33
CA GLY A 204 -17.90 -13.85 -18.67
C GLY A 204 -18.75 -12.58 -18.67
N TRP A 205 -18.60 -11.72 -17.66
CA TRP A 205 -19.36 -10.48 -17.47
C TRP A 205 -18.56 -9.21 -17.79
N GLY A 206 -17.40 -9.35 -18.44
CA GLY A 206 -16.48 -8.27 -18.79
C GLY A 206 -16.11 -8.28 -20.27
#